data_AF-A0A9X9A067-F1
#
_entry.id   AF-A0A9X9A067-F1
#
_cell.length_a   1.000
_cell.length_b   1.000
_cell.length_c   1.000
_cell.angle_alpha   90.00
_cell.angle_beta   90.00
_cell.angle_gamma   90.00
#
_symmetry.space_group_name_H-M   'P 1'
#
loop_
_entity.id
_entity.type
_entity.pdbx_description
1 polymer ?
#
loop_
_entity_poly.entity_id
_entity_poly.type
_entity_poly.pdbx_seq_one_letter_code
_entity_poly.pdbx_strand_id
1 'polypeptide(L)'
;ELKTELTDHLWVFENYPTNPAIFSSNENRHFAITDYEVVDEPHVKYGIMCFPEEKLTIKFGFDQTVYEAEKIQEILNHIHGLINMILQNPIQAIGDYKL
;
A
#
# COMPACT_ATOMS: atom_id res chain seq x y z
N GLU A 1 32.05 6.46 3.46
CA GLU A 1 30.80 6.93 2.83
C GLU A 1 29.79 5.79 2.92
N LEU A 2 28.64 6.00 3.57
CA LEU A 2 27.57 5.01 3.52
C LEU A 2 27.00 5.04 2.10
N LYS A 3 27.22 3.96 1.35
CA LYS A 3 26.59 3.72 0.05
C LYS A 3 25.08 3.84 0.20
N THR A 4 24.47 4.52 -0.76
CA THR A 4 23.05 4.92 -0.87
C THR A 4 22.05 3.77 -1.02
N GLU A 5 22.34 2.56 -0.52
CA GLU A 5 21.54 1.34 -0.75
C GLU A 5 21.40 0.50 0.53
N LEU A 6 20.73 1.03 1.55
CA LEU A 6 20.44 0.25 2.77
C LEU A 6 19.10 -0.50 2.67
N THR A 7 18.18 -0.02 1.83
CA THR A 7 16.83 -0.55 1.67
C THR A 7 16.41 -0.52 0.21
N ASP A 8 15.95 -1.66 -0.32
CA ASP A 8 15.49 -1.79 -1.71
C ASP A 8 14.00 -1.45 -1.89
N HIS A 9 13.24 -1.54 -0.79
CA HIS A 9 11.78 -1.56 -0.79
C HIS A 9 11.22 -0.72 0.36
N LEU A 10 10.09 -0.05 0.12
CA LEU A 10 9.40 0.75 1.14
C LEU A 10 7.98 0.21 1.38
N TRP A 11 7.60 0.10 2.66
CA TRP A 11 6.22 -0.16 3.07
C TRP A 11 5.70 1.03 3.85
N VAL A 12 4.62 1.66 3.37
CA VAL A 12 3.99 2.83 3.98
C VAL A 12 2.57 2.49 4.42
N PHE A 13 2.22 2.84 5.65
CA PHE A 13 0.84 2.87 6.12
C PHE A 13 0.41 4.33 6.25
N GLU A 14 -0.57 4.73 5.43
CA GLU A 14 -1.20 6.04 5.57
C GLU A 14 -2.18 5.98 6.73
N ASN A 15 -1.89 6.69 7.82
CA ASN A 15 -2.70 6.65 9.05
C ASN A 15 -3.65 7.86 9.18
N TYR A 16 -3.76 8.69 8.15
CA TYR A 16 -4.65 9.85 8.13
C TYR A 16 -5.94 9.51 7.39
N PRO A 17 -7.06 9.29 8.10
CA PRO A 17 -8.35 9.21 7.43
C PRO A 17 -8.60 10.57 6.76
N THR A 18 -8.84 10.56 5.44
CA THR A 18 -9.40 11.75 4.80
C THR A 18 -10.76 11.98 5.44
N ASN A 19 -10.88 13.05 6.24
CA ASN A 19 -12.18 13.41 6.81
C ASN A 19 -13.17 13.56 5.64
N PRO A 20 -14.27 12.79 5.57
CA PRO A 20 -15.20 12.85 4.46
C PRO A 20 -15.74 14.27 4.19
N ALA A 21 -15.77 15.11 5.22
CA ALA A 21 -16.15 16.52 5.12
C ALA A 21 -15.22 17.36 4.21
N ILE A 22 -14.00 16.88 3.92
CA ILE A 22 -13.08 17.52 2.98
C ILE A 22 -13.61 17.40 1.54
N PHE A 23 -14.35 16.35 1.21
CA PHE A 23 -14.93 16.12 -0.11
C PHE A 23 -16.23 16.90 -0.33
N SER A 24 -16.98 17.19 0.74
CA SER A 24 -18.20 17.99 0.67
C SER A 24 -17.93 19.48 0.47
N SER A 25 -18.81 20.16 -0.28
CA SER A 25 -18.88 21.62 -0.27
C SER A 25 -19.32 22.13 1.11
N ASN A 26 -18.91 23.34 1.47
CA ASN A 26 -19.33 24.00 2.72
C ASN A 26 -19.46 25.51 2.52
N GLU A 27 -19.89 26.24 3.57
CA GLU A 27 -20.12 27.69 3.50
C GLU A 27 -18.89 28.50 3.07
N ASN A 28 -17.68 27.98 3.33
CA ASN A 28 -16.41 28.61 2.95
C ASN A 28 -15.81 28.02 1.67
N ARG A 29 -16.44 26.99 1.09
CA ARG A 29 -15.96 26.25 -0.09
C ARG A 29 -17.13 25.80 -0.95
N HIS A 30 -17.51 26.63 -1.93
CA HIS A 30 -18.61 26.39 -2.86
C HIS A 30 -18.30 25.36 -3.97
N PHE A 31 -17.30 24.49 -3.77
CA PHE A 31 -16.98 23.40 -4.67
C PHE A 31 -16.73 22.12 -3.86
N ALA A 32 -17.05 20.98 -4.45
CA ALA A 32 -16.78 19.67 -3.88
C ALA A 32 -15.49 19.10 -4.49
N ILE A 33 -14.72 18.38 -3.70
CA ILE A 33 -13.63 17.54 -4.20
C ILE A 33 -14.25 16.18 -4.49
N THR A 34 -14.24 15.75 -5.75
CA THR A 34 -14.83 14.47 -6.15
C THR A 34 -13.85 13.32 -6.01
N ASP A 35 -12.54 13.60 -6.11
CA ASP A 35 -11.48 12.63 -6.03
C ASP A 35 -10.14 13.30 -5.68
N TYR A 36 -9.19 12.53 -5.17
CA TYR A 36 -7.81 12.96 -4.99
C TYR A 36 -6.86 11.79 -5.29
N GLU A 37 -5.76 12.10 -5.97
CA GLU A 37 -4.69 11.14 -6.21
C GLU A 37 -3.43 11.61 -5.50
N VAL A 38 -2.92 10.77 -4.59
CA VAL A 38 -1.59 10.96 -4.04
C VAL A 38 -0.60 10.34 -5.01
N VAL A 39 0.11 11.18 -5.74
CA VAL A 39 1.26 10.76 -6.54
C VAL A 39 2.48 10.87 -5.65
N ASP A 40 2.69 9.85 -4.82
CA ASP A 40 3.98 9.66 -4.17
C ASP A 40 4.80 8.78 -5.11
N GLU A 41 5.84 9.33 -5.72
CA GLU A 41 6.85 8.54 -6.42
C GLU A 41 7.83 8.06 -5.35
N PRO A 42 7.70 6.83 -4.84
CA PRO A 42 8.72 6.33 -3.95
C PRO A 42 10.02 6.33 -4.75
N HIS A 43 11.05 7.06 -4.31
CA HIS A 43 12.41 7.03 -4.88
C HIS A 43 13.09 5.64 -4.72
N VAL A 44 12.30 4.58 -4.51
CA VAL A 44 12.70 3.18 -4.43
C VAL A 44 12.09 2.40 -5.60
N LYS A 45 12.79 1.37 -6.05
CA LYS A 45 12.40 0.56 -7.22
C LYS A 45 11.08 -0.20 -7.02
N TYR A 46 10.59 -0.27 -5.78
CA TYR A 46 9.37 -0.98 -5.40
C TYR A 46 8.83 -0.44 -4.06
N GLY A 47 7.53 -0.17 -4.00
CA GLY A 47 6.83 0.36 -2.84
C GLY A 47 5.43 -0.21 -2.66
N ILE A 48 5.04 -0.39 -1.40
CA ILE A 48 3.70 -0.82 -0.98
C ILE A 48 3.07 0.29 -0.14
N MET A 49 1.87 0.73 -0.51
CA MET A 49 1.08 1.70 0.23
C MET A 49 -0.21 1.05 0.75
N CYS A 50 -0.47 1.17 2.05
CA CYS A 50 -1.67 0.66 2.69
C CYS A 50 -2.56 1.81 3.16
N PHE A 51 -3.83 1.78 2.74
CA PHE A 51 -4.88 2.74 3.10
C PHE A 51 -5.94 2.02 3.97
N PRO A 52 -5.93 2.23 5.29
CA PRO A 52 -6.86 1.62 6.23
C PRO A 52 -8.16 2.46 6.33
N GLU A 53 -8.97 2.45 5.28
CA GLU A 53 -10.29 3.10 5.26
C GLU A 53 -11.38 2.07 5.65
N GLU A 54 -12.61 2.18 5.13
CA GLU A 54 -13.67 1.17 5.35
C GLU A 54 -13.25 -0.23 4.88
N LYS A 55 -12.40 -0.28 3.84
CA LYS A 55 -11.72 -1.49 3.38
C LYS A 55 -10.23 -1.19 3.31
N LEU A 56 -9.41 -2.14 3.72
CA LEU A 56 -7.97 -2.05 3.53
C LEU A 56 -7.66 -2.09 2.03
N THR A 57 -7.20 -0.97 1.50
CA THR A 57 -6.71 -0.87 0.12
C THR A 57 -5.19 -0.94 0.14
N ILE A 58 -4.61 -1.81 -0.68
CA ILE A 58 -3.16 -1.92 -0.83
C ILE A 58 -2.81 -1.58 -2.27
N LYS A 59 -1.99 -0.54 -2.46
CA LYS A 59 -1.44 -0.13 -3.76
C LYS A 59 0.02 -0.55 -3.86
N PHE A 60 0.41 -0.99 -5.05
CA PHE A 60 1.76 -1.43 -5.35
C PHE A 60 2.33 -0.58 -6.47
N GLY A 61 3.45 0.08 -6.19
CA GLY A 61 4.23 0.83 -7.16
C GLY A 61 5.57 0.12 -7.40
N PHE A 62 5.98 -0.01 -8.66
CA PHE A 62 7.27 -0.63 -8.98
C PHE A 62 7.84 -0.09 -10.29
N ASP A 63 9.16 -0.10 -10.38
CA ASP A 63 9.89 0.24 -11.60
C ASP A 63 9.82 -0.94 -12.58
N GLN A 64 9.06 -0.75 -13.66
CA GLN A 64 8.90 -1.75 -14.72
C GLN A 64 10.18 -2.01 -15.53
N THR A 65 11.20 -1.14 -15.41
CA THR A 65 12.52 -1.40 -16.01
C THR A 65 13.34 -2.38 -15.18
N VAL A 66 12.95 -2.62 -13.93
CA VAL A 66 13.61 -3.54 -12.98
C VAL A 66 12.78 -4.82 -12.76
N TYR A 67 11.46 -4.71 -12.68
CA TYR A 67 10.57 -5.84 -12.38
C TYR A 67 9.50 -6.07 -13.44
N GLU A 68 9.26 -7.35 -13.76
CA GLU A 68 8.15 -7.76 -14.61
C GLU A 68 6.83 -7.72 -13.83
N ALA A 69 5.78 -7.19 -14.46
CA ALA A 69 4.46 -7.05 -13.83
C ALA A 69 3.88 -8.39 -13.37
N GLU A 70 4.11 -9.47 -14.11
CA GLU A 70 3.65 -10.82 -13.74
C GLU A 70 4.30 -11.29 -12.42
N LYS A 71 5.60 -11.05 -12.25
CA LYS A 71 6.34 -11.40 -11.03
C LYS A 71 5.92 -10.56 -9.84
N ILE A 72 5.67 -9.28 -10.04
CA ILE A 72 5.09 -8.46 -8.98
C ILE A 72 3.72 -9.03 -8.60
N GLN A 73 2.85 -9.33 -9.57
CA GLN A 73 1.51 -9.86 -9.30
C GLN A 73 1.54 -11.19 -8.52
N GLU A 74 2.47 -12.10 -8.82
CA GLU A 74 2.69 -13.33 -8.04
C GLU A 74 3.00 -13.00 -6.57
N ILE A 75 3.91 -12.06 -6.31
CA ILE A 75 4.25 -11.61 -4.95
C ILE A 75 3.02 -11.02 -4.26
N LEU A 76 2.21 -10.22 -4.96
CA LEU A 76 1.00 -9.63 -4.38
C LEU A 76 -0.01 -10.69 -3.95
N ASN A 77 -0.17 -11.73 -4.78
CA ASN A 77 -1.04 -12.85 -4.47
C ASN A 77 -0.56 -13.61 -3.24
N HIS A 78 0.76 -13.81 -3.09
CA HIS A 78 1.33 -14.42 -1.88
C HIS A 78 1.09 -13.57 -0.63
N ILE A 79 1.29 -12.24 -0.69
CA ILE A 79 1.02 -11.33 0.44
C ILE A 79 -0.46 -11.42 0.83
N HIS A 80 -1.36 -11.35 -0.15
CA HIS A 80 -2.80 -11.45 0.10
C HIS A 80 -3.17 -12.81 0.72
N GLY A 81 -2.60 -13.91 0.22
CA GLY A 81 -2.79 -15.25 0.78
C GLY A 81 -2.31 -15.34 2.22
N LEU A 82 -1.11 -14.82 2.51
CA LEU A 82 -0.53 -14.79 3.85
C LEU A 82 -1.40 -14.02 4.84
N ILE A 83 -1.86 -12.82 4.46
CA ILE A 83 -2.76 -12.01 5.28
C ILE A 83 -4.02 -12.81 5.63
N ASN A 84 -4.65 -13.45 4.64
CA ASN A 84 -5.84 -14.24 4.89
C ASN A 84 -5.57 -15.43 5.82
N MET A 85 -4.45 -16.13 5.66
CA MET A 85 -4.07 -17.23 6.57
C MET A 85 -3.84 -16.74 8.00
N ILE A 86 -3.14 -15.61 8.18
CA ILE A 86 -2.91 -14.99 9.49
C ILE A 86 -4.24 -14.60 10.15
N LEU A 87 -5.19 -14.06 9.39
CA LEU A 87 -6.52 -13.72 9.91
C LEU A 87 -7.30 -14.95 10.40
N GLN A 88 -7.09 -16.12 9.80
CA GLN A 88 -7.76 -17.37 10.22
C GLN A 88 -7.12 -18.01 11.46
N ASN A 89 -5.80 -17.89 11.63
CA ASN A 89 -5.09 -18.47 12.78
C ASN A 89 -3.95 -17.58 13.29
N PRO A 90 -4.24 -16.46 13.96
CA PRO A 90 -3.25 -15.40 14.26
C PRO A 90 -2.14 -15.82 15.23
N ILE A 91 -2.30 -16.95 15.92
CA ILE A 91 -1.32 -17.48 16.89
C ILE A 91 -0.40 -18.56 16.30
N GLN A 92 -0.61 -18.95 15.03
CA GLN A 92 0.24 -19.90 14.34
C GLN A 92 1.65 -19.32 14.14
N ALA A 93 2.68 -20.17 14.25
CA ALA A 93 4.04 -19.74 13.96
C ALA A 93 4.17 -19.38 12.48
N ILE A 94 4.89 -18.29 12.19
CA ILE A 94 5.00 -17.73 10.83
C ILE A 94 5.52 -18.78 9.83
N GLY A 95 6.47 -19.63 10.24
CA GLY A 95 7.05 -20.67 9.38
C GLY A 95 6.09 -21.81 9.00
N ASP A 96 4.94 -21.91 9.66
CA ASP A 96 3.97 -22.97 9.41
C ASP A 96 2.91 -22.57 8.36
N TYR A 97 2.83 -21.29 7.98
CA TYR A 97 1.97 -20.86 6.88
C TYR A 97 2.47 -21.41 5.55
N LYS A 98 1.57 -21.99 4.75
CA LYS A 98 1.90 -22.52 3.43
C LYS A 98 1.34 -21.60 2.37
N LEU A 99 2.24 -20.87 1.70
CA LEU A 99 1.97 -20.05 0.53
C LEU A 99 1.72 -20.90 -0.71
#